data_AF-A0A3C1RBK8-F1
#
_entry.id   AF-A0A3C1RBK8-F1
#
_cell.length_a   1.000
_cell.length_b   1.000
_cell.length_c   1.000
_cell.angle_alpha   90.00
_cell.angle_beta   90.00
_cell.angle_gamma   90.00
#
_symmetry.space_group_name_H-M   'P 1'
#
loop_
_entity.id
_entity.type
_entity.pdbx_description
1 polymer ?
#
loop_
_entity_poly.entity_id
_entity_poly.type
_entity_poly.pdbx_seq_one_letter_code
_entity_poly.pdbx_strand_id
1 'polypeptide(L)'
;MLLPQNGRIVIIDDKESQAMPLIKTLSKHKFPFTYHSDDEDCLPNEPYSDLRTLFLDINLTDTAGDVKTIMSQLAGVLLRIVPENVPYILIVWSIKENDLFPEVEKLFTDSLVTRKPIVVLSLKKSDFFDYDPELGEILKDDFDVISEINKRLTSEIEKVDAFEALIKWENVIHISSSEVINEIISLASKKQNINDDLKSIYFKLAEAMWGRQLKGDAKEIALKAAIVFNQLLSDRLEFNVKQNLGLSIIKEIPPPSTFEEKDKAIFNSKLLLNIQSSDETLPGNVYEHSGDEIEKYPFNGLIADSILVQLVSSEFYESKNGKKTESSDEIAKYKTENKKEYGSYEKAIREKIKAISKFVSIEVSPICDYAQKKWKSNRVCPAILWHGDYFSYIGKSDNLYISPPLYIKDTLFHLVIDFRYFTAMQLDTFKGKKAVFQLKHSFLTDIQSFLARHIIRPGITSLN
;
A
#
# COMPACT_ATOMS: atom_id res chain seq x y z
N MET A 1 -11.99 -8.13 19.30
CA MET A 1 -12.19 -6.80 19.90
C MET A 1 -12.13 -5.78 18.79
N LEU A 2 -13.17 -4.96 18.65
CA LEU A 2 -13.35 -4.11 17.48
C LEU A 2 -12.81 -2.68 17.67
N LEU A 3 -12.80 -2.17 18.91
CA LEU A 3 -12.27 -0.83 19.16
C LEU A 3 -10.74 -0.77 18.92
N PRO A 4 -10.24 0.31 18.29
CA PRO A 4 -8.80 0.54 18.11
C PRO A 4 -8.07 0.68 19.45
N GLN A 5 -6.92 0.01 19.59
CA GLN A 5 -6.05 0.08 20.77
C GLN A 5 -4.90 1.09 20.61
N ASN A 6 -4.94 1.90 19.55
CA ASN A 6 -3.82 2.72 19.08
C ASN A 6 -4.16 4.22 18.98
N GLY A 7 -5.21 4.68 19.69
CA GLY A 7 -5.56 6.10 19.79
C GLY A 7 -6.49 6.65 18.71
N ARG A 8 -7.07 5.79 17.87
CA ARG A 8 -7.93 6.19 16.74
C ARG A 8 -9.41 6.33 17.09
N ILE A 9 -9.70 6.65 18.35
CA ILE A 9 -11.04 6.88 18.90
C ILE A 9 -11.15 8.36 19.23
N VAL A 10 -12.18 9.01 18.71
CA VAL A 10 -12.51 10.41 19.00
C VAL A 10 -13.89 10.47 19.65
N ILE A 11 -14.03 11.32 20.67
CA ILE A 11 -15.29 11.59 21.39
C ILE A 11 -15.58 13.08 21.27
N ILE A 12 -16.79 13.41 20.80
CA ILE A 12 -17.30 14.77 20.71
C ILE A 12 -18.60 14.84 21.49
N ASP A 13 -18.60 15.71 22.51
CA ASP A 13 -19.74 15.91 23.41
C ASP A 13 -19.56 17.30 24.04
N ASP A 14 -20.59 18.15 23.95
CA ASP A 14 -20.58 19.52 24.48
C ASP A 14 -20.48 19.55 26.01
N LYS A 15 -20.95 18.48 26.67
CA LYS A 15 -20.99 18.37 28.13
C LYS A 15 -20.02 17.33 28.63
N GLU A 16 -18.89 17.81 29.15
CA GLU A 16 -17.86 16.95 29.75
C GLU A 16 -18.44 15.93 30.75
N SER A 17 -19.42 16.34 31.57
CA SER A 17 -20.07 15.45 32.54
C SER A 17 -20.82 14.28 31.90
N GLN A 18 -21.32 14.41 30.66
CA GLN A 18 -21.98 13.34 29.91
C GLN A 18 -20.98 12.45 29.18
N ALA A 19 -19.85 12.99 28.73
CA ALA A 19 -18.76 12.20 28.15
C ALA A 19 -17.98 11.39 29.20
N MET A 20 -17.91 11.90 30.43
CA MET A 20 -17.04 11.39 31.50
C MET A 20 -17.21 9.89 31.80
N PRO A 21 -18.42 9.30 31.82
CA PRO A 21 -18.58 7.86 32.04
C PRO A 21 -18.00 7.00 30.92
N LEU A 22 -18.14 7.43 29.67
CA LEU A 22 -17.52 6.78 28.52
C LEU A 22 -16.00 6.89 28.57
N ILE A 23 -15.49 8.09 28.89
CA ILE A 23 -14.06 8.35 29.12
C ILE A 23 -13.50 7.41 30.18
N LYS A 24 -14.12 7.35 31.37
CA LYS A 24 -13.69 6.46 32.47
C LYS A 24 -13.72 5.00 32.06
N THR A 25 -14.74 4.59 31.32
CA THR A 25 -14.87 3.22 30.79
C THR A 25 -13.74 2.88 29.84
N LEU A 26 -13.47 3.73 28.84
CA LEU A 26 -12.41 3.52 27.86
C LEU A 26 -11.04 3.49 28.55
N SER A 27 -10.78 4.43 29.47
CA SER A 27 -9.55 4.47 30.25
C SER A 27 -9.36 3.21 31.11
N LYS A 28 -10.40 2.72 31.79
CA LYS A 28 -10.35 1.48 32.60
C LYS A 28 -9.91 0.27 31.77
N HIS A 29 -10.33 0.22 30.51
CA HIS A 29 -10.00 -0.86 29.59
C HIS A 29 -8.79 -0.56 28.68
N LYS A 30 -8.08 0.55 28.93
CA LYS A 30 -6.89 0.97 28.18
C LYS A 30 -7.13 1.23 26.69
N PHE A 31 -8.33 1.70 26.32
CA PHE A 31 -8.57 2.28 25.00
C PHE A 31 -8.08 3.72 24.98
N PRO A 32 -7.06 4.06 24.19
CA PRO A 32 -6.65 5.45 24.05
C PRO A 32 -7.68 6.17 23.16
N PHE A 33 -8.05 7.39 23.55
CA PHE A 33 -9.02 8.23 22.84
C PHE A 33 -8.59 9.70 22.90
N THR A 34 -9.16 10.52 22.03
CA THR A 34 -9.12 11.99 22.15
C THR A 34 -10.53 12.52 22.36
N TYR A 35 -10.68 13.45 23.30
CA TYR A 35 -11.95 14.12 23.59
C TYR A 35 -11.88 15.58 23.17
N HIS A 36 -12.95 16.08 22.54
CA HIS A 36 -13.16 17.51 22.35
C HIS A 36 -14.57 17.88 22.81
N SER A 37 -14.69 19.06 23.42
CA SER A 37 -15.97 19.76 23.43
C SER A 37 -16.29 20.27 22.02
N ASP A 38 -17.55 20.59 21.78
CA ASP A 38 -18.05 21.08 20.50
C ASP A 38 -17.70 22.56 20.21
N ASP A 39 -17.19 23.27 21.22
CA ASP A 39 -16.63 24.62 21.10
C ASP A 39 -15.60 24.69 19.95
N GLU A 40 -15.75 25.71 19.11
CA GLU A 40 -14.96 25.94 17.91
C GLU A 40 -13.46 25.99 18.20
N ASP A 41 -13.09 26.57 19.35
CA ASP A 41 -11.71 26.72 19.82
C ASP A 41 -11.13 25.42 20.40
N CYS A 42 -11.99 24.44 20.74
CA CYS A 42 -11.60 23.15 21.30
C CYS A 42 -11.45 22.05 20.24
N LEU A 43 -11.97 22.28 19.03
CA LEU A 43 -11.84 21.36 17.90
C LEU A 43 -10.41 21.41 17.29
N PRO A 44 -9.93 20.32 16.65
CA PRO A 44 -8.61 20.31 16.06
C PRO A 44 -8.51 21.26 14.86
N ASN A 45 -7.33 21.87 14.68
CA ASN A 45 -7.04 22.73 13.53
C ASN A 45 -7.02 21.97 12.20
N GLU A 46 -6.70 20.67 12.24
CA GLU A 46 -6.65 19.79 11.08
C GLU A 46 -7.45 18.50 11.36
N PRO A 47 -8.19 17.97 10.37
CA PRO A 47 -8.92 16.71 10.53
C PRO A 47 -8.03 15.50 10.86
N TYR A 48 -8.63 14.50 11.52
CA TYR A 48 -7.96 13.25 11.90
C TYR A 48 -7.70 12.33 10.69
N SER A 49 -6.46 12.32 10.20
CA SER A 49 -6.06 11.48 9.06
C SER A 49 -6.23 9.96 9.27
N ASP A 50 -6.31 9.51 10.52
CA ASP A 50 -6.37 8.09 10.89
C ASP A 50 -7.54 7.73 11.82
N LEU A 51 -8.63 8.52 11.80
CA LEU A 51 -9.86 8.20 12.53
C LEU A 51 -10.39 6.80 12.20
N ARG A 52 -10.83 6.05 13.23
CA ARG A 52 -11.47 4.73 13.08
C ARG A 52 -12.80 4.64 13.78
N THR A 53 -12.97 5.33 14.90
CA THR A 53 -14.24 5.38 15.64
C THR A 53 -14.49 6.78 16.15
N LEU A 54 -15.67 7.32 15.84
CA LEU A 54 -16.14 8.62 16.31
C LEU A 54 -17.38 8.43 17.16
N PHE A 55 -17.32 8.76 18.44
CA PHE A 55 -18.49 8.97 19.29
C PHE A 55 -18.91 10.43 19.15
N LEU A 56 -20.15 10.68 18.73
CA LEU A 56 -20.68 12.01 18.47
C LEU A 56 -22.00 12.19 19.21
N ASP A 57 -22.03 13.08 20.20
CA ASP A 57 -23.30 13.60 20.68
C ASP A 57 -23.94 14.46 19.58
N ILE A 58 -25.25 14.35 19.45
CA ILE A 58 -26.03 15.14 18.49
C ILE A 58 -26.57 16.43 19.11
N ASN A 59 -26.67 16.49 20.44
CA ASN A 59 -27.21 17.64 21.15
C ASN A 59 -26.08 18.57 21.60
N LEU A 60 -25.27 19.01 20.64
CA LEU A 60 -24.10 19.84 20.92
C LEU A 60 -24.45 21.21 21.55
N THR A 61 -25.73 21.61 21.58
CA THR A 61 -26.15 22.83 22.28
C THR A 61 -27.43 22.60 23.09
N ASP A 62 -27.53 23.30 24.23
CA ASP A 62 -28.70 23.25 25.14
C ASP A 62 -29.97 23.93 24.61
N THR A 63 -29.85 24.65 23.49
CA THR A 63 -30.99 25.27 22.83
C THR A 63 -31.74 24.24 21.99
N ALA A 64 -33.05 24.08 22.25
CA ALA A 64 -33.97 23.36 21.37
C ALA A 64 -34.06 24.09 20.00
N GLY A 65 -33.05 23.90 19.17
CA GLY A 65 -33.01 24.36 17.78
C GLY A 65 -33.93 23.51 16.91
N ASP A 66 -34.37 24.06 15.79
CA ASP A 66 -35.00 23.26 14.75
C ASP A 66 -34.00 22.25 14.17
N VAL A 67 -34.50 21.13 13.65
CA VAL A 67 -33.69 20.02 13.11
C VAL A 67 -32.61 20.52 12.15
N LYS A 68 -32.92 21.51 11.32
CA LYS A 68 -32.01 22.06 10.32
C LYS A 68 -30.78 22.73 10.95
N THR A 69 -30.96 23.48 12.05
CA THR A 69 -29.84 24.12 12.75
C THR A 69 -28.92 23.08 13.36
N ILE A 70 -29.49 22.06 14.02
CA ILE A 70 -28.73 20.95 14.61
C ILE A 70 -27.90 20.22 13.53
N MET A 71 -28.52 19.87 12.40
CA MET A 71 -27.83 19.20 11.29
C MET A 71 -26.72 20.06 10.67
N SER A 72 -26.94 21.37 10.55
CA SER A 72 -25.91 22.30 10.05
C SER A 72 -24.69 22.39 10.98
N GLN A 73 -24.91 22.38 12.30
CA GLN A 73 -23.84 22.38 13.29
C GLN A 73 -23.05 21.07 13.25
N LEU A 74 -23.75 19.93 13.26
CA LEU A 74 -23.12 18.62 13.15
C LEU A 74 -22.29 18.49 11.87
N ALA A 75 -22.79 19.01 10.74
CA ALA A 75 -22.02 19.04 9.50
C ALA A 75 -20.74 19.87 9.63
N GLY A 76 -20.79 21.03 10.29
CA GLY A 76 -19.62 21.87 10.56
C GLY A 76 -18.57 21.17 11.40
N VAL A 77 -18.99 20.47 12.46
CA VAL A 77 -18.12 19.66 13.33
C VAL A 77 -17.49 18.49 12.56
N LEU A 78 -18.30 17.75 11.80
CA LEU A 78 -17.82 16.63 10.99
C LEU A 78 -16.81 17.08 9.91
N LEU A 79 -16.99 18.25 9.30
CA LEU A 79 -16.02 18.81 8.34
C LEU A 79 -14.65 19.10 8.96
N ARG A 80 -14.61 19.50 10.24
CA ARG A 80 -13.36 19.77 10.97
C ARG A 80 -12.65 18.50 11.44
N ILE A 81 -13.40 17.46 11.77
CA ILE A 81 -12.86 16.25 12.39
C ILE A 81 -12.55 15.18 11.34
N VAL A 82 -13.41 15.03 10.34
CA VAL A 82 -13.38 13.90 9.40
C VAL A 82 -12.79 14.35 8.06
N PRO A 83 -11.64 13.81 7.63
CA PRO A 83 -11.10 14.07 6.31
C PRO A 83 -11.89 13.33 5.22
N GLU A 84 -11.68 13.74 3.97
CA GLU A 84 -12.29 13.04 2.84
C GLU A 84 -11.74 11.63 2.66
N ASN A 85 -12.62 10.69 2.33
CA ASN A 85 -12.36 9.30 2.00
C ASN A 85 -11.65 8.51 3.12
N VAL A 86 -11.79 8.93 4.38
CA VAL A 86 -11.28 8.19 5.53
C VAL A 86 -12.33 7.20 6.03
N PRO A 87 -11.96 5.91 6.19
CA PRO A 87 -12.88 4.90 6.68
C PRO A 87 -13.00 4.94 8.22
N TYR A 88 -14.21 5.14 8.73
CA TYR A 88 -14.50 5.17 10.16
C TYR A 88 -15.91 4.65 10.48
N ILE A 89 -16.12 4.31 11.76
CA ILE A 89 -17.44 4.03 12.34
C ILE A 89 -17.92 5.29 13.06
N LEU A 90 -19.13 5.72 12.75
CA LEU A 90 -19.83 6.77 13.48
C LEU A 90 -20.76 6.15 14.51
N ILE A 91 -20.58 6.51 15.78
CA ILE A 91 -21.45 6.15 16.89
C ILE A 91 -22.13 7.43 17.34
N VAL A 92 -23.39 7.56 16.99
CA VAL A 92 -24.28 8.60 17.48
C VAL A 92 -24.60 8.29 18.95
N TRP A 93 -24.10 9.14 19.85
CA TRP A 93 -24.06 8.92 21.29
C TRP A 93 -25.02 9.89 22.00
N SER A 94 -26.29 9.53 22.15
CA SER A 94 -27.38 10.45 22.56
C SER A 94 -28.14 9.99 23.80
N ILE A 95 -28.63 10.92 24.62
CA ILE A 95 -29.45 10.61 25.81
C ILE A 95 -30.85 10.08 25.43
N LYS A 96 -31.44 10.63 24.36
CA LYS A 96 -32.83 10.33 23.97
C LYS A 96 -32.90 9.26 22.88
N GLU A 97 -34.08 8.66 22.75
CA GLU A 97 -34.40 7.85 21.55
C GLU A 97 -34.31 8.77 20.33
N ASN A 98 -33.56 8.34 19.33
CA ASN A 98 -32.92 9.26 18.41
C ASN A 98 -33.76 9.45 17.14
N ASP A 99 -34.87 10.19 17.25
CA ASP A 99 -35.74 10.56 16.11
C ASP A 99 -34.97 11.33 15.00
N LEU A 100 -33.80 11.88 15.34
CA LEU A 100 -32.91 12.61 14.44
C LEU A 100 -31.91 11.70 13.69
N PHE A 101 -31.82 10.42 14.03
CA PHE A 101 -30.90 9.48 13.38
C PHE A 101 -31.03 9.44 11.85
N PRO A 102 -32.24 9.40 11.25
CA PRO A 102 -32.40 9.44 9.80
C PRO A 102 -31.87 10.73 9.17
N GLU A 103 -31.92 11.85 9.89
CA GLU A 103 -31.41 13.14 9.40
C GLU A 103 -29.87 13.18 9.44
N VAL A 104 -29.25 12.54 10.45
CA VAL A 104 -27.78 12.37 10.49
C VAL A 104 -27.31 11.51 9.31
N GLU A 105 -28.04 10.44 8.97
CA GLU A 105 -27.69 9.62 7.79
C GLU A 105 -27.78 10.41 6.48
N LYS A 106 -28.78 11.30 6.34
CA LYS A 106 -28.94 12.17 5.17
C LYS A 106 -27.79 13.16 4.98
N LEU A 107 -27.10 13.57 6.05
CA LEU A 107 -25.92 14.44 5.91
C LEU A 107 -24.89 13.82 4.96
N PHE A 108 -24.69 12.50 5.03
CA PHE A 108 -23.72 11.76 4.23
C PHE A 108 -24.21 11.38 2.84
N THR A 109 -25.49 11.56 2.53
CA THR A 109 -26.01 11.46 1.15
C THR A 109 -26.00 12.80 0.44
N ASP A 110 -26.15 13.90 1.18
CA ASP A 110 -26.44 15.20 0.59
C ASP A 110 -25.23 16.15 0.59
N SER A 111 -24.55 16.28 1.73
CA SER A 111 -23.55 17.35 1.97
C SER A 111 -22.16 16.83 2.32
N LEU A 112 -22.05 15.64 2.91
CA LEU A 112 -20.82 15.02 3.38
C LEU A 112 -20.50 13.72 2.64
N VAL A 113 -20.83 13.66 1.35
CA VAL A 113 -20.72 12.44 0.51
C VAL A 113 -19.31 11.84 0.54
N THR A 114 -18.27 12.69 0.47
CA THR A 114 -16.86 12.25 0.52
C THR A 114 -16.38 11.89 1.92
N ARG A 115 -17.19 12.10 2.97
CA ARG A 115 -16.86 11.84 4.37
C ARG A 115 -17.81 10.80 4.99
N LYS A 116 -18.44 9.99 4.15
CA LYS A 116 -19.41 8.99 4.60
C LYS A 116 -18.74 7.91 5.46
N PRO A 117 -19.24 7.64 6.68
CA PRO A 117 -18.76 6.53 7.50
C PRO A 117 -19.09 5.19 6.87
N ILE A 118 -18.32 4.16 7.23
CA ILE A 118 -18.57 2.78 6.81
C ILE A 118 -19.84 2.24 7.48
N VAL A 119 -20.02 2.55 8.76
CA VAL A 119 -21.20 2.18 9.55
C VAL A 119 -21.60 3.37 10.42
N VAL A 120 -22.91 3.62 10.51
CA VAL A 120 -23.51 4.57 11.46
C VAL A 120 -24.34 3.78 12.46
N LEU A 121 -24.15 4.06 13.75
CA LEU A 121 -24.82 3.38 14.85
C LEU A 121 -25.44 4.39 15.78
N SER A 122 -26.65 4.13 16.26
CA SER A 122 -27.25 4.91 17.33
C SER A 122 -27.16 4.15 18.63
N LEU A 123 -26.40 4.68 19.60
CA LEU A 123 -26.31 4.14 20.94
C LEU A 123 -26.90 5.15 21.93
N LYS A 124 -27.88 4.70 22.70
CA LYS A 124 -28.53 5.52 23.72
C LYS A 124 -27.73 5.48 25.02
N LYS A 125 -27.30 6.64 25.54
CA LYS A 125 -26.46 6.72 26.75
C LYS A 125 -27.11 6.00 27.94
N SER A 126 -28.44 6.11 28.09
CA SER A 126 -29.22 5.46 29.16
C SER A 126 -29.18 3.93 29.14
N ASP A 127 -28.77 3.30 28.04
CA ASP A 127 -28.62 1.85 27.99
C ASP A 127 -27.39 1.41 28.80
N PHE A 128 -26.38 2.27 28.88
CA PHE A 128 -25.07 2.00 29.48
C PHE A 128 -24.88 2.67 30.84
N PHE A 129 -25.47 3.86 31.02
CA PHE A 129 -25.27 4.72 32.18
C PHE A 129 -26.59 5.10 32.83
N ASP A 130 -26.59 5.31 34.13
CA ASP A 130 -27.70 5.91 34.87
C ASP A 130 -27.49 7.42 34.99
N TYR A 131 -28.57 8.18 35.12
CA TYR A 131 -28.49 9.63 35.23
C TYR A 131 -28.61 10.09 36.70
N ASP A 132 -27.60 10.79 37.19
CA ASP A 132 -27.59 11.47 38.48
C ASP A 132 -27.72 13.00 38.27
N PRO A 133 -28.74 13.66 38.85
CA PRO A 133 -28.93 15.11 38.69
C PRO A 133 -27.80 16.00 39.21
N GLU A 134 -26.99 15.53 40.16
CA GLU A 134 -25.87 16.28 40.74
C GLU A 134 -24.52 15.93 40.10
N LEU A 135 -24.34 14.68 39.67
CA LEU A 135 -23.07 14.17 39.15
C LEU A 135 -23.04 13.93 37.63
N GLY A 136 -24.19 14.08 36.95
CA GLY A 136 -24.35 13.74 35.54
C GLY A 136 -24.54 12.23 35.33
N GLU A 137 -24.16 11.71 34.17
CA GLU A 137 -24.25 10.27 33.93
C GLU A 137 -23.24 9.51 34.81
N ILE A 138 -23.65 8.37 35.35
CA ILE A 138 -22.84 7.49 36.18
C ILE A 138 -22.89 6.06 35.64
N LEU A 139 -21.80 5.33 35.86
CA LEU A 139 -21.72 3.93 35.45
C LEU A 139 -22.74 3.09 36.21
N LYS A 140 -23.53 2.30 35.47
CA LYS A 140 -24.37 1.26 36.07
C LYS A 140 -23.49 0.25 36.80
N ASP A 141 -23.83 -0.05 38.04
CA ASP A 141 -23.10 -1.04 38.83
C ASP A 141 -23.07 -2.40 38.11
N ASP A 142 -21.90 -3.04 38.12
CA ASP A 142 -21.61 -4.34 37.51
C ASP A 142 -21.95 -4.50 36.01
N PHE A 143 -22.11 -3.39 35.27
CA PHE A 143 -22.36 -3.43 33.83
C PHE A 143 -21.06 -3.35 33.00
N ASP A 144 -20.81 -4.36 32.17
CA ASP A 144 -19.69 -4.35 31.21
C ASP A 144 -20.05 -3.57 29.94
N VAL A 145 -19.88 -2.25 30.03
CA VAL A 145 -20.13 -1.29 28.95
C VAL A 145 -19.35 -1.63 27.68
N ILE A 146 -18.08 -2.04 27.79
CA ILE A 146 -17.23 -2.35 26.63
C ILE A 146 -17.72 -3.61 25.94
N SER A 147 -18.09 -4.65 26.69
CA SER A 147 -18.66 -5.86 26.12
C SER A 147 -19.97 -5.57 25.38
N GLU A 148 -20.86 -4.77 25.95
CA GLU A 148 -22.12 -4.41 25.29
C GLU A 148 -21.91 -3.52 24.05
N ILE A 149 -21.01 -2.53 24.11
CA ILE A 149 -20.64 -1.71 22.94
C ILE A 149 -20.07 -2.62 21.84
N ASN A 150 -19.12 -3.50 22.16
CA ASN A 150 -18.57 -4.43 21.17
C ASN A 150 -19.64 -5.35 20.59
N LYS A 151 -20.57 -5.86 21.40
CA LYS A 151 -21.65 -6.73 20.94
C LYS A 151 -22.56 -6.00 19.94
N ARG A 152 -23.01 -4.78 20.25
CA ARG A 152 -23.86 -3.98 19.35
C ARG A 152 -23.13 -3.54 18.10
N LEU A 153 -21.86 -3.15 18.24
CA LEU A 153 -21.01 -2.86 17.09
C LEU A 153 -20.89 -4.10 16.19
N THR A 154 -20.60 -5.27 16.77
CA THR A 154 -20.42 -6.51 16.01
C THR A 154 -21.71 -6.87 15.26
N SER A 155 -22.88 -6.81 15.90
CA SER A 155 -24.15 -7.16 15.24
C SER A 155 -24.47 -6.28 14.03
N GLU A 156 -24.03 -5.02 14.04
CA GLU A 156 -24.26 -4.10 12.93
C GLU A 156 -23.13 -4.15 11.88
N ILE A 157 -21.91 -4.49 12.32
CA ILE A 157 -20.71 -4.64 11.48
C ILE A 157 -20.59 -6.06 10.89
N GLU A 158 -21.47 -7.01 11.24
CA GLU A 158 -21.58 -8.30 10.52
C GLU A 158 -21.76 -8.11 9.00
N LYS A 159 -22.24 -6.94 8.56
CA LYS A 159 -22.35 -6.54 7.15
C LYS A 159 -21.04 -6.05 6.52
N VAL A 160 -20.00 -5.79 7.32
CA VAL A 160 -18.71 -5.20 6.93
C VAL A 160 -17.52 -5.87 7.66
N ASP A 161 -17.56 -7.19 7.76
CA ASP A 161 -16.56 -8.05 8.41
C ASP A 161 -15.11 -7.81 7.94
N ALA A 162 -14.92 -7.46 6.67
CA ALA A 162 -13.61 -7.11 6.10
C ALA A 162 -13.01 -5.85 6.74
N PHE A 163 -13.83 -4.86 7.11
CA PHE A 163 -13.35 -3.65 7.79
C PHE A 163 -12.98 -3.93 9.25
N GLU A 164 -13.76 -4.76 9.95
CA GLU A 164 -13.39 -5.26 11.28
C GLU A 164 -12.03 -5.96 11.26
N ALA A 165 -11.77 -6.80 10.25
CA ALA A 165 -10.49 -7.48 10.09
C ALA A 165 -9.32 -6.49 9.94
N LEU A 166 -9.52 -5.34 9.27
CA LEU A 166 -8.51 -4.29 9.16
C LEU A 166 -8.23 -3.61 10.50
N ILE A 167 -9.25 -3.30 11.30
CA ILE A 167 -9.04 -2.72 12.64
C ILE A 167 -8.32 -3.72 13.56
N LYS A 168 -8.74 -5.00 13.52
CA LYS A 168 -8.04 -6.07 14.26
C LYS A 168 -6.57 -6.19 13.82
N TRP A 169 -6.29 -6.06 12.52
CA TRP A 169 -4.93 -6.06 12.01
C TRP A 169 -4.10 -4.87 12.52
N GLU A 170 -4.68 -3.67 12.59
CA GLU A 170 -4.01 -2.51 13.21
C GLU A 170 -3.68 -2.75 14.71
N ASN A 171 -4.58 -3.41 15.44
CA ASN A 171 -4.32 -3.79 16.84
C ASN A 171 -3.17 -4.80 16.94
N VAL A 172 -3.12 -5.78 16.04
CA VAL A 172 -2.01 -6.74 15.96
C VAL A 172 -0.69 -6.04 15.67
N ILE A 173 -0.66 -5.03 14.78
CA ILE A 173 0.55 -4.21 14.54
C ILE A 173 1.01 -3.52 15.83
N HIS A 174 0.08 -2.90 16.56
CA HIS A 174 0.39 -2.22 17.81
C HIS A 174 1.03 -3.18 18.83
N ILE A 175 0.45 -4.36 19.01
CA ILE A 175 0.96 -5.41 19.90
C ILE A 175 2.35 -5.87 19.45
N SER A 176 2.51 -6.24 18.16
CA SER A 176 3.79 -6.70 17.61
C SER A 176 4.91 -5.69 17.78
N SER A 177 4.62 -4.39 17.58
CA SER A 177 5.61 -3.33 17.78
C SER A 177 6.06 -3.22 19.24
N SER A 178 5.12 -3.34 20.18
CA SER A 178 5.41 -3.30 21.61
C SER A 178 6.25 -4.48 22.06
N GLU A 179 5.96 -5.69 21.56
CA GLU A 179 6.72 -6.90 21.86
C GLU A 179 8.18 -6.81 21.37
N VAL A 180 8.41 -6.33 20.15
CA VAL A 180 9.77 -6.13 19.61
C VAL A 180 10.57 -5.13 20.44
N ILE A 181 9.95 -4.00 20.83
CA ILE A 181 10.60 -3.00 21.68
C ILE A 181 10.96 -3.60 23.03
N ASN A 182 10.03 -4.29 23.68
CA ASN A 182 10.25 -4.93 24.99
C ASN A 182 11.36 -5.99 24.92
N GLU A 183 11.40 -6.78 23.85
CA GLU A 183 12.46 -7.78 23.63
C GLU A 183 13.84 -7.11 23.55
N ILE A 184 13.99 -6.05 22.75
CA ILE A 184 15.24 -5.30 22.62
C ILE A 184 15.65 -4.65 23.94
N ILE A 185 14.72 -4.01 24.65
CA ILE A 185 14.99 -3.38 25.96
C ILE A 185 15.41 -4.43 26.99
N SER A 186 14.80 -5.62 26.99
CA SER A 186 15.16 -6.71 27.88
C SER A 186 16.58 -7.23 27.64
N LEU A 187 17.04 -7.22 26.38
CA LEU A 187 18.42 -7.57 26.02
C LEU A 187 19.40 -6.49 26.48
N ALA A 188 19.03 -5.21 26.37
CA ALA A 188 19.85 -4.09 26.82
C ALA A 188 19.97 -4.00 28.34
N SER A 189 18.96 -4.43 29.09
CA SER A 189 18.89 -4.27 30.55
C SER A 189 19.83 -5.23 31.32
N LYS A 190 20.77 -5.89 30.64
CA LYS A 190 21.68 -6.89 31.22
C LYS A 190 22.98 -6.28 31.77
N LYS A 191 23.27 -4.98 31.57
CA LYS A 191 24.43 -4.30 32.20
C LYS A 191 24.04 -3.00 32.91
N GLN A 192 25.03 -2.32 33.48
CA GLN A 192 24.85 -1.14 34.36
C GLN A 192 24.29 0.11 33.65
N ASN A 193 24.43 0.26 32.32
CA ASN A 193 23.92 1.42 31.57
C ASN A 193 23.12 0.99 30.33
N ILE A 194 21.79 1.03 30.46
CA ILE A 194 20.84 0.64 29.41
C ILE A 194 21.02 1.42 28.10
N ASN A 195 21.39 2.71 28.16
CA ASN A 195 21.54 3.53 26.97
C ASN A 195 22.75 3.09 26.14
N ASP A 196 23.86 2.78 26.81
CA ASP A 196 25.07 2.31 26.12
C ASP A 196 24.90 0.89 25.58
N ASP A 197 24.13 0.05 26.28
CA ASP A 197 23.76 -1.27 25.77
C ASP A 197 22.84 -1.20 24.56
N LEU A 198 21.84 -0.31 24.57
CA LEU A 198 21.00 -0.06 23.39
C LEU A 198 21.83 0.40 22.20
N LYS A 199 22.77 1.34 22.39
CA LYS A 199 23.71 1.76 21.32
C LYS A 199 24.54 0.59 20.81
N SER A 200 24.99 -0.30 21.69
CA SER A 200 25.71 -1.52 21.30
C SER A 200 24.84 -2.47 20.48
N ILE A 201 23.56 -2.63 20.83
CA ILE A 201 22.61 -3.45 20.06
C ILE A 201 22.40 -2.83 18.67
N TYR A 202 22.18 -1.52 18.58
CA TYR A 202 22.04 -0.81 17.31
C TYR A 202 23.26 -1.06 16.41
N PHE A 203 24.46 -0.93 16.96
CA PHE A 203 25.68 -1.22 16.21
C PHE A 203 25.72 -2.66 15.70
N LYS A 204 25.37 -3.64 16.54
CA LYS A 204 25.39 -5.06 16.16
C LYS A 204 24.35 -5.44 15.12
N LEU A 205 23.16 -4.85 15.18
CA LEU A 205 22.13 -5.03 14.15
C LEU A 205 22.57 -4.45 12.81
N ALA A 206 23.13 -3.23 12.82
CA ALA A 206 23.71 -2.65 11.61
C ALA A 206 24.87 -3.50 11.06
N GLU A 207 25.74 -4.04 11.94
CA GLU A 207 26.84 -4.92 11.54
C GLU A 207 26.33 -6.24 10.92
N ALA A 208 25.20 -6.78 11.38
CA ALA A 208 24.65 -8.04 10.86
C ALA A 208 24.27 -7.94 9.38
N MET A 209 23.69 -6.81 8.95
CA MET A 209 23.23 -6.61 7.57
C MET A 209 24.32 -6.01 6.66
N TRP A 210 25.22 -5.16 7.18
CA TRP A 210 26.27 -4.49 6.38
C TRP A 210 27.68 -5.09 6.55
N GLY A 211 27.86 -6.05 7.44
CA GLY A 211 29.11 -6.77 7.69
C GLY A 211 30.12 -6.00 8.57
N ARG A 212 31.26 -6.66 8.82
CA ARG A 212 32.32 -6.19 9.75
C ARG A 212 33.05 -4.91 9.33
N GLN A 213 32.80 -4.40 8.13
CA GLN A 213 33.37 -3.13 7.64
C GLN A 213 32.40 -1.95 7.85
N LEU A 214 31.43 -2.08 8.76
CA LEU A 214 30.49 -1.02 9.09
C LEU A 214 31.25 0.28 9.42
N LYS A 215 31.08 1.27 8.55
CA LYS A 215 31.54 2.65 8.72
C LYS A 215 30.32 3.55 8.65
N GLY A 216 30.39 4.68 9.34
CA GLY A 216 29.33 5.67 9.39
C GLY A 216 29.34 6.41 10.71
N ASP A 217 28.71 7.57 10.74
CA ASP A 217 28.43 8.25 12.00
C ASP A 217 27.29 7.54 12.76
N ALA A 218 26.97 8.04 13.96
CA ALA A 218 25.93 7.47 14.80
C ALA A 218 24.55 7.47 14.12
N LYS A 219 24.25 8.48 13.29
CA LYS A 219 22.99 8.60 12.56
C LYS A 219 22.88 7.52 11.50
N GLU A 220 23.94 7.30 10.72
CA GLU A 220 23.98 6.27 9.69
C GLU A 220 23.86 4.87 10.29
N ILE A 221 24.55 4.61 11.41
CA ILE A 221 24.45 3.34 12.13
C ILE A 221 23.03 3.13 12.67
N ALA A 222 22.41 4.16 13.25
CA ALA A 222 21.04 4.06 13.76
C ALA A 222 20.02 3.80 12.65
N LEU A 223 20.18 4.45 11.49
CA LEU A 223 19.32 4.22 10.33
C LEU A 223 19.44 2.76 9.83
N LYS A 224 20.67 2.24 9.73
CA LYS A 224 20.94 0.84 9.36
C LYS A 224 20.31 -0.13 10.36
N ALA A 225 20.42 0.13 11.65
CA ALA A 225 19.78 -0.66 12.69
C ALA A 225 18.24 -0.64 12.57
N ALA A 226 17.65 0.52 12.30
CA ALA A 226 16.21 0.68 12.14
C ALA A 226 15.65 -0.13 10.96
N ILE A 227 16.41 -0.28 9.88
CA ILE A 227 16.03 -1.16 8.76
C ILE A 227 15.95 -2.63 9.22
N VAL A 228 16.86 -3.07 10.10
CA VAL A 228 16.81 -4.42 10.67
C VAL A 228 15.65 -4.57 11.66
N PHE A 229 15.27 -3.52 12.39
CA PHE A 229 14.05 -3.55 13.22
C PHE A 229 12.80 -3.84 12.41
N ASN A 230 12.69 -3.35 11.18
CA ASN A 230 11.55 -3.67 10.32
C ASN A 230 11.48 -5.17 9.98
N GLN A 231 12.61 -5.86 9.87
CA GLN A 231 12.63 -7.32 9.67
C GLN A 231 12.13 -8.05 10.92
N LEU A 232 12.64 -7.69 12.10
CA LEU A 232 12.18 -8.25 13.37
C LEU A 232 10.69 -8.00 13.61
N LEU A 233 10.20 -6.80 13.25
CA LEU A 233 8.79 -6.46 13.30
C LEU A 233 7.98 -7.29 12.31
N SER A 234 8.47 -7.51 11.09
CA SER A 234 7.79 -8.36 10.10
C SER A 234 7.59 -9.78 10.63
N ASP A 235 8.64 -10.38 11.18
CA ASP A 235 8.58 -11.74 11.73
C ASP A 235 7.57 -11.82 12.88
N ARG A 236 7.61 -10.83 13.79
CA ARG A 236 6.69 -10.77 14.93
C ARG A 236 5.24 -10.52 14.47
N LEU A 237 5.06 -9.66 13.47
CA LEU A 237 3.77 -9.37 12.88
C LEU A 237 3.18 -10.63 12.23
N GLU A 238 3.95 -11.36 11.44
CA GLU A 238 3.50 -12.61 10.82
C GLU A 238 3.07 -13.65 11.87
N PHE A 239 3.84 -13.79 12.94
CA PHE A 239 3.49 -14.68 14.06
C PHE A 239 2.16 -14.25 14.70
N ASN A 240 2.02 -12.98 15.09
CA ASN A 240 0.81 -12.50 15.77
C ASN A 240 -0.40 -12.44 14.84
N VAL A 241 -0.24 -12.23 13.54
CA VAL A 241 -1.34 -12.34 12.57
C VAL A 241 -1.89 -13.76 12.57
N LYS A 242 -1.03 -14.78 12.58
CA LYS A 242 -1.45 -16.18 12.59
C LYS A 242 -2.14 -16.58 13.91
N GLN A 243 -1.69 -16.03 15.04
CA GLN A 243 -2.20 -16.42 16.36
C GLN A 243 -3.37 -15.56 16.86
N ASN A 244 -3.32 -14.24 16.63
CA ASN A 244 -4.12 -13.27 17.36
C ASN A 244 -5.13 -12.49 16.50
N LEU A 245 -5.03 -12.55 15.16
CA LEU A 245 -5.91 -11.75 14.29
C LEU A 245 -7.38 -12.19 14.39
N GLY A 246 -7.65 -13.49 14.56
CA GLY A 246 -9.00 -14.00 14.79
C GLY A 246 -9.98 -13.68 13.65
N LEU A 247 -9.72 -14.25 12.45
CA LEU A 247 -10.48 -14.00 11.22
C LEU A 247 -11.76 -14.86 11.06
N SER A 248 -12.17 -15.61 12.09
CA SER A 248 -13.43 -16.38 12.06
C SER A 248 -14.69 -15.52 11.89
N ILE A 249 -14.55 -14.20 12.03
CA ILE A 249 -15.59 -13.21 11.70
C ILE A 249 -15.94 -13.20 10.21
N ILE A 250 -14.96 -13.44 9.33
CA ILE A 250 -15.16 -13.49 7.88
C ILE A 250 -15.66 -14.89 7.54
N LYS A 251 -16.96 -14.99 7.22
CA LYS A 251 -17.59 -16.28 6.91
C LYS A 251 -17.34 -16.72 5.46
N GLU A 252 -17.35 -15.75 4.54
CA GLU A 252 -17.19 -16.00 3.11
C GLU A 252 -16.33 -14.90 2.48
N ILE A 253 -15.44 -15.30 1.56
CA ILE A 253 -14.71 -14.37 0.69
C ILE A 253 -15.06 -14.78 -0.74
N PRO A 254 -16.08 -14.16 -1.36
CA PRO A 254 -16.43 -14.49 -2.73
C PRO A 254 -15.28 -14.11 -3.67
N PRO A 255 -15.04 -14.87 -4.75
CA PRO A 255 -14.16 -14.40 -5.81
C PRO A 255 -14.72 -13.08 -6.35
N PRO A 256 -13.88 -12.08 -6.64
CA PRO A 256 -14.36 -10.80 -7.15
C PRO A 256 -15.15 -11.01 -8.45
N SER A 257 -16.36 -10.45 -8.53
CA SER A 257 -17.16 -10.48 -9.77
C SER A 257 -16.48 -9.75 -10.91
N THR A 258 -15.75 -8.66 -10.58
CA THR A 258 -14.78 -7.98 -11.43
C THR A 258 -13.66 -7.41 -10.55
N PHE A 259 -12.42 -7.45 -11.06
CA PHE A 259 -11.29 -6.72 -10.46
C PHE A 259 -10.52 -6.08 -11.63
N GLU A 260 -10.68 -4.77 -11.78
CA GLU A 260 -10.20 -4.04 -12.95
C GLU A 260 -8.69 -4.18 -13.11
N GLU A 261 -8.22 -4.18 -14.35
CA GLU A 261 -6.79 -4.29 -14.64
C GLU A 261 -5.99 -3.11 -14.06
N LYS A 262 -6.62 -1.93 -14.04
CA LYS A 262 -6.08 -0.73 -13.39
C LYS A 262 -5.88 -0.95 -11.88
N ASP A 263 -6.85 -1.52 -11.18
CA ASP A 263 -6.74 -1.78 -9.73
C ASP A 263 -5.62 -2.79 -9.44
N LYS A 264 -5.54 -3.87 -10.24
CA LYS A 264 -4.42 -4.83 -10.18
C LYS A 264 -3.09 -4.11 -10.34
N ALA A 265 -2.98 -3.23 -11.33
CA ALA A 265 -1.77 -2.48 -11.60
C ALA A 265 -1.37 -1.55 -10.45
N ILE A 266 -2.33 -0.90 -9.80
CA ILE A 266 -2.11 -0.05 -8.63
C ILE A 266 -1.57 -0.87 -7.45
N PHE A 267 -2.20 -2.01 -7.14
CA PHE A 267 -1.74 -2.88 -6.05
C PHE A 267 -0.37 -3.48 -6.35
N ASN A 268 -0.13 -3.97 -7.56
CA ASN A 268 1.17 -4.49 -7.97
C ASN A 268 2.26 -3.41 -7.84
N SER A 269 2.01 -2.17 -8.28
CA SER A 269 2.95 -1.07 -8.08
C SER A 269 3.27 -0.84 -6.60
N LYS A 270 2.26 -0.82 -5.72
CA LYS A 270 2.45 -0.66 -4.28
C LYS A 270 3.23 -1.82 -3.65
N LEU A 271 3.04 -3.04 -4.15
CA LEU A 271 3.71 -4.24 -3.67
C LEU A 271 5.15 -4.35 -4.16
N LEU A 272 5.41 -4.01 -5.42
CA LEU A 272 6.64 -4.33 -6.13
C LEU A 272 7.61 -3.14 -6.28
N LEU A 273 7.11 -1.90 -6.19
CA LEU A 273 7.89 -0.69 -6.45
C LEU A 273 7.99 0.21 -5.20
N ASN A 274 9.06 0.98 -5.15
CA ASN A 274 9.21 2.16 -4.31
C ASN A 274 9.29 3.39 -5.22
N ILE A 275 8.27 4.24 -5.19
CA ILE A 275 8.12 5.39 -6.10
C ILE A 275 8.95 6.61 -5.61
N GLN A 276 9.55 6.53 -4.42
CA GLN A 276 10.43 7.59 -3.95
C GLN A 276 11.71 7.66 -4.79
N SER A 277 12.06 8.87 -5.18
CA SER A 277 13.24 9.12 -5.97
C SER A 277 14.48 9.25 -5.10
N SER A 278 15.54 8.51 -5.44
CA SER A 278 16.88 8.67 -4.87
C SER A 278 17.82 9.29 -5.91
N ASP A 279 18.72 10.15 -5.45
CA ASP A 279 19.84 10.67 -6.24
C ASP A 279 21.07 9.74 -6.19
N GLU A 280 21.04 8.75 -5.29
CA GLU A 280 22.06 7.72 -5.16
C GLU A 280 21.76 6.53 -6.08
N THR A 281 22.78 6.04 -6.78
CA THR A 281 22.68 4.82 -7.58
C THR A 281 22.59 3.60 -6.67
N LEU A 282 21.41 3.00 -6.58
CA LEU A 282 21.15 1.81 -5.77
C LEU A 282 20.71 0.63 -6.64
N PRO A 283 20.98 -0.61 -6.20
CA PRO A 283 20.31 -1.77 -6.75
C PRO A 283 18.79 -1.65 -6.76
N GLY A 284 18.19 -2.06 -7.87
CA GLY A 284 16.76 -1.92 -8.15
C GLY A 284 16.36 -0.57 -8.71
N ASN A 285 17.23 0.45 -8.75
CA ASN A 285 16.87 1.72 -9.37
C ASN A 285 16.58 1.55 -10.86
N VAL A 286 15.55 2.26 -11.33
CA VAL A 286 15.15 2.30 -12.73
C VAL A 286 15.30 3.72 -13.26
N TYR A 287 16.08 3.87 -14.34
CA TYR A 287 16.40 5.15 -14.96
C TYR A 287 15.74 5.25 -16.33
N GLU A 288 14.96 6.31 -16.56
CA GLU A 288 14.33 6.57 -17.87
C GLU A 288 15.33 7.24 -18.82
N HIS A 289 15.28 6.83 -20.09
CA HIS A 289 16.10 7.35 -21.17
C HIS A 289 15.24 8.09 -22.19
N SER A 290 15.78 9.20 -22.72
CA SER A 290 15.11 10.01 -23.73
C SER A 290 16.11 10.59 -24.73
N GLY A 291 15.61 11.03 -25.89
CA GLY A 291 16.43 11.63 -26.95
C GLY A 291 17.58 10.71 -27.40
N ASP A 292 18.76 11.30 -27.57
CA ASP A 292 19.98 10.62 -28.03
C ASP A 292 20.40 9.42 -27.16
N GLU A 293 19.96 9.35 -25.90
CA GLU A 293 20.25 8.19 -25.04
C GLU A 293 19.58 6.92 -25.55
N ILE A 294 18.43 7.04 -26.22
CA ILE A 294 17.74 5.89 -26.79
C ILE A 294 18.58 5.24 -27.90
N GLU A 295 19.40 6.04 -28.59
CA GLU A 295 20.29 5.55 -29.65
C GLU A 295 21.60 4.95 -29.12
N LYS A 296 22.03 5.39 -27.93
CA LYS A 296 23.24 4.88 -27.26
C LYS A 296 23.07 3.46 -26.70
N TYR A 297 21.83 3.05 -26.46
CA TYR A 297 21.48 1.75 -25.92
C TYR A 297 20.67 0.95 -26.96
N PRO A 298 20.67 -0.39 -26.87
CA PRO A 298 20.07 -1.22 -27.91
C PRO A 298 18.54 -1.30 -27.85
N PHE A 299 17.86 -0.22 -27.45
CA PHE A 299 16.42 -0.16 -27.26
C PHE A 299 15.59 -0.38 -28.53
N ASN A 300 16.11 0.04 -29.69
CA ASN A 300 15.45 -0.23 -30.97
C ASN A 300 15.47 -1.73 -31.29
N GLY A 301 16.57 -2.42 -30.98
CA GLY A 301 16.67 -3.88 -31.07
C GLY A 301 15.72 -4.55 -30.08
N LEU A 302 15.67 -4.03 -28.85
CA LEU A 302 14.85 -4.56 -27.76
C LEU A 302 13.36 -4.64 -28.10
N ILE A 303 12.75 -3.59 -28.69
CA ILE A 303 11.34 -3.65 -29.13
C ILE A 303 11.17 -4.74 -30.20
N ALA A 304 12.03 -4.74 -31.23
CA ALA A 304 11.94 -5.68 -32.33
C ALA A 304 12.07 -7.14 -31.86
N ASP A 305 12.95 -7.37 -30.90
CA ASP A 305 13.22 -8.67 -30.30
C ASP A 305 12.15 -9.13 -29.29
N SER A 306 11.39 -8.18 -28.74
CA SER A 306 10.33 -8.45 -27.77
C SER A 306 8.95 -8.58 -28.41
N ILE A 307 8.79 -8.30 -29.71
CA ILE A 307 7.47 -8.29 -30.36
C ILE A 307 6.98 -9.71 -30.69
N LEU A 308 5.68 -9.95 -30.54
CA LEU A 308 5.03 -11.19 -30.92
C LEU A 308 4.82 -11.23 -32.43
N VAL A 309 5.82 -11.79 -33.12
CA VAL A 309 5.85 -11.88 -34.59
C VAL A 309 4.60 -12.54 -35.16
N GLN A 310 4.04 -13.55 -34.49
CA GLN A 310 2.84 -14.26 -34.95
C GLN A 310 1.62 -13.34 -35.02
N LEU A 311 1.38 -12.54 -33.98
CA LEU A 311 0.27 -11.58 -33.96
C LEU A 311 0.43 -10.54 -35.06
N VAL A 312 1.61 -9.94 -35.15
CA VAL A 312 1.91 -8.92 -36.18
C VAL A 312 1.74 -9.48 -37.59
N SER A 313 2.15 -10.73 -37.82
CA SER A 313 2.02 -11.38 -39.12
C SER A 313 0.55 -11.68 -39.47
N SER A 314 -0.25 -12.07 -38.48
CA SER A 314 -1.69 -12.29 -38.63
C SER A 314 -2.44 -11.00 -38.96
N GLU A 315 -2.19 -9.93 -38.21
CA GLU A 315 -2.78 -8.61 -38.46
C GLU A 315 -2.35 -8.04 -39.81
N PHE A 316 -1.09 -8.24 -40.21
CA PHE A 316 -0.62 -7.85 -41.54
C PHE A 316 -1.40 -8.57 -42.64
N TYR A 317 -1.57 -9.89 -42.53
CA TYR A 317 -2.35 -10.67 -43.49
C TYR A 317 -3.79 -10.17 -43.59
N GLU A 318 -4.45 -9.96 -42.44
CA GLU A 318 -5.83 -9.46 -42.37
C GLU A 318 -5.95 -8.08 -43.02
N SER A 319 -5.02 -7.16 -42.71
CA SER A 319 -5.02 -5.79 -43.25
C SER A 319 -4.91 -5.74 -44.78
N LYS A 320 -4.31 -6.76 -45.40
CA LYS A 320 -4.07 -6.82 -46.85
C LYS A 320 -5.11 -7.64 -47.61
N ASN A 321 -5.66 -8.67 -46.98
CA ASN A 321 -6.59 -9.60 -47.62
C ASN A 321 -8.05 -9.38 -47.20
N GLY A 322 -8.32 -8.55 -46.19
CA GLY A 322 -9.67 -8.26 -45.69
C GLY A 322 -10.35 -9.44 -44.98
N LYS A 323 -9.61 -10.52 -44.70
CA LYS A 323 -10.11 -11.72 -44.02
C LYS A 323 -9.06 -12.27 -43.04
N LYS A 324 -9.53 -12.85 -41.94
CA LYS A 324 -8.69 -13.63 -41.02
C LYS A 324 -8.50 -15.04 -41.56
N THR A 325 -7.32 -15.62 -41.31
CA THR A 325 -7.02 -17.04 -41.51
C THR A 325 -6.37 -17.58 -40.25
N GLU A 326 -6.69 -18.81 -39.88
CA GLU A 326 -6.03 -19.51 -38.75
C GLU A 326 -4.82 -20.32 -39.21
N SER A 327 -4.58 -20.42 -40.52
CA SER A 327 -3.46 -21.19 -41.08
C SER A 327 -2.13 -20.46 -40.86
N SER A 328 -1.31 -20.99 -39.95
CA SER A 328 0.06 -20.49 -39.69
C SER A 328 0.95 -20.54 -40.93
N ASP A 329 0.81 -21.58 -41.76
CA ASP A 329 1.61 -21.79 -42.95
C ASP A 329 1.26 -20.80 -44.06
N GLU A 330 -0.02 -20.49 -44.22
CA GLU A 330 -0.49 -19.47 -45.17
C GLU A 330 0.04 -18.09 -44.78
N ILE A 331 -0.06 -17.72 -43.50
CA ILE A 331 0.46 -16.45 -42.98
C ILE A 331 1.97 -16.37 -43.18
N ALA A 332 2.71 -17.43 -42.86
CA ALA A 332 4.17 -17.49 -43.01
C ALA A 332 4.60 -17.36 -44.48
N LYS A 333 3.90 -18.04 -45.38
CA LYS A 333 4.13 -17.96 -46.83
C LYS A 333 3.86 -16.55 -47.34
N TYR A 334 2.70 -15.98 -47.01
CA TYR A 334 2.33 -14.63 -47.43
C TYR A 334 3.31 -13.57 -46.92
N LYS A 335 3.75 -13.68 -45.66
CA LYS A 335 4.79 -12.83 -45.08
C LYS A 335 6.10 -12.92 -45.86
N THR A 336 6.51 -14.12 -46.27
CA THR A 336 7.75 -14.36 -46.99
C THR A 336 7.69 -13.75 -48.39
N GLU A 337 6.57 -13.93 -49.09
CA GLU A 337 6.32 -13.34 -50.42
C GLU A 337 6.27 -11.80 -50.36
N ASN A 338 5.74 -11.23 -49.28
CA ASN A 338 5.54 -9.78 -49.10
C ASN A 338 6.51 -9.15 -48.09
N LYS A 339 7.75 -9.67 -47.99
CA LYS A 339 8.72 -9.33 -46.94
C LYS A 339 8.96 -7.83 -46.74
N LYS A 340 9.04 -7.04 -47.83
CA LYS A 340 9.27 -5.58 -47.76
C LYS A 340 8.08 -4.83 -47.15
N GLU A 341 6.86 -5.21 -47.55
CA GLU A 341 5.63 -4.61 -47.03
C GLU A 341 5.43 -4.99 -45.57
N TYR A 342 5.63 -6.27 -45.24
CA TYR A 342 5.59 -6.73 -43.86
C TYR A 342 6.60 -5.96 -42.99
N GLY A 343 7.84 -5.78 -43.45
CA GLY A 343 8.85 -5.03 -42.70
C GLY A 343 8.45 -3.58 -42.44
N SER A 344 7.75 -2.95 -43.39
CA SER A 344 7.21 -1.59 -43.23
C SER A 344 6.04 -1.56 -42.23
N TYR A 345 5.16 -2.57 -42.28
CA TYR A 345 4.04 -2.72 -41.36
C TYR A 345 4.49 -2.97 -39.91
N GLU A 346 5.41 -3.92 -39.72
CA GLU A 346 6.01 -4.20 -38.40
C GLU A 346 6.70 -2.94 -37.85
N LYS A 347 7.46 -2.22 -38.69
CA LYS A 347 8.09 -0.96 -38.28
C LYS A 347 7.05 0.05 -37.80
N ALA A 348 5.93 0.22 -38.50
CA ALA A 348 4.88 1.14 -38.08
C ALA A 348 4.27 0.78 -36.72
N ILE A 349 4.07 -0.51 -36.43
CA ILE A 349 3.63 -0.97 -35.09
C ILE A 349 4.68 -0.64 -34.03
N ARG A 350 5.96 -0.93 -34.30
CA ARG A 350 7.04 -0.62 -33.35
C ARG A 350 7.14 0.88 -33.05
N GLU A 351 6.94 1.75 -34.04
CA GLU A 351 6.91 3.20 -33.82
C GLU A 351 5.72 3.63 -32.95
N LYS A 352 4.54 3.01 -33.10
CA LYS A 352 3.39 3.28 -32.22
C LYS A 352 3.68 2.88 -30.77
N ILE A 353 4.24 1.69 -30.55
CA ILE A 353 4.64 1.22 -29.22
C ILE A 353 5.69 2.16 -28.62
N LYS A 354 6.70 2.52 -29.42
CA LYS A 354 7.80 3.43 -29.04
C LYS A 354 7.31 4.82 -28.65
N ALA A 355 6.27 5.34 -29.29
CA ALA A 355 5.76 6.67 -29.04
C ALA A 355 5.14 6.84 -27.64
N ILE A 356 4.59 5.76 -27.06
CA ILE A 356 3.88 5.81 -25.78
C ILE A 356 4.52 4.98 -24.66
N SER A 357 5.46 4.10 -25.00
CA SER A 357 6.26 3.33 -24.03
C SER A 357 7.47 4.11 -23.56
N LYS A 358 8.04 3.72 -22.42
CA LYS A 358 9.27 4.35 -21.89
C LYS A 358 10.44 3.39 -21.95
N PHE A 359 11.61 3.89 -22.33
CA PHE A 359 12.85 3.12 -22.31
C PHE A 359 13.57 3.35 -21.02
N VAL A 360 13.98 2.26 -20.36
CA VAL A 360 14.58 2.34 -19.04
C VAL A 360 15.78 1.43 -18.92
N SER A 361 16.68 1.76 -18.00
CA SER A 361 17.75 0.88 -17.53
C SER A 361 17.51 0.51 -16.08
N ILE A 362 17.62 -0.77 -15.76
CA ILE A 362 17.44 -1.30 -14.40
C ILE A 362 18.81 -1.67 -13.84
N GLU A 363 19.16 -1.13 -12.67
CA GLU A 363 20.33 -1.59 -11.92
C GLU A 363 19.98 -2.90 -11.20
N VAL A 364 20.64 -4.00 -11.60
CA VAL A 364 20.36 -5.36 -11.11
C VAL A 364 21.52 -5.97 -10.31
N SER A 365 22.43 -5.17 -9.77
CA SER A 365 23.51 -5.66 -8.92
C SER A 365 22.97 -6.27 -7.62
N PRO A 366 23.68 -7.25 -7.03
CA PRO A 366 23.33 -7.77 -5.71
C PRO A 366 23.38 -6.66 -4.64
N ILE A 367 22.36 -6.57 -3.78
CA ILE A 367 22.31 -5.57 -2.70
C ILE A 367 23.49 -5.74 -1.73
N CYS A 368 23.95 -6.97 -1.50
CA CYS A 368 25.11 -7.23 -0.65
C CYS A 368 26.42 -6.67 -1.22
N ASP A 369 26.58 -6.63 -2.55
CA ASP A 369 27.76 -6.04 -3.21
C ASP A 369 27.81 -4.52 -2.98
N TYR A 370 26.63 -3.89 -3.07
CA TYR A 370 26.44 -2.47 -2.72
C TYR A 370 26.75 -2.20 -1.25
N ALA A 371 26.07 -2.93 -0.34
CA ALA A 371 26.20 -2.75 1.10
C ALA A 371 27.65 -2.93 1.61
N GLN A 372 28.41 -3.82 0.98
CA GLN A 372 29.80 -4.12 1.34
C GLN A 372 30.84 -3.28 0.58
N LYS A 373 30.42 -2.31 -0.25
CA LYS A 373 31.31 -1.52 -1.13
C LYS A 373 32.24 -2.37 -2.01
N LYS A 374 31.77 -3.55 -2.41
CA LYS A 374 32.49 -4.47 -3.34
C LYS A 374 32.14 -4.21 -4.81
N TRP A 375 31.20 -3.30 -5.03
CA TRP A 375 30.68 -2.92 -6.33
C TRP A 375 31.76 -2.24 -7.20
N LYS A 376 32.03 -2.82 -8.38
CA LYS A 376 33.03 -2.30 -9.33
C LYS A 376 32.42 -1.74 -10.61
N SER A 377 31.22 -2.18 -10.97
CA SER A 377 30.48 -1.77 -12.16
C SER A 377 28.98 -2.00 -11.93
N ASN A 378 28.16 -1.12 -12.48
CA ASN A 378 26.71 -1.26 -12.47
C ASN A 378 26.33 -2.45 -13.37
N ARG A 379 25.59 -3.42 -12.85
CA ARG A 379 25.01 -4.50 -13.66
C ARG A 379 23.66 -4.02 -14.12
N VAL A 380 23.46 -3.92 -15.43
CA VAL A 380 22.31 -3.21 -15.99
C VAL A 380 21.57 -4.07 -16.99
N CYS A 381 20.24 -4.07 -16.88
CA CYS A 381 19.34 -4.59 -17.90
C CYS A 381 18.60 -3.42 -18.56
N PRO A 382 18.83 -3.15 -19.86
CA PRO A 382 17.93 -2.34 -20.67
C PRO A 382 16.54 -2.99 -20.69
N ALA A 383 15.50 -2.17 -20.55
CA ALA A 383 14.12 -2.61 -20.46
C ALA A 383 13.16 -1.57 -21.07
N ILE A 384 11.91 -1.97 -21.25
CA ILE A 384 10.82 -1.12 -21.73
C ILE A 384 9.72 -1.14 -20.67
N LEU A 385 9.24 0.02 -20.26
CA LEU A 385 7.90 0.15 -19.68
C LEU A 385 6.92 0.15 -20.86
N TRP A 386 6.47 -1.04 -21.19
CA TRP A 386 5.63 -1.32 -22.34
C TRP A 386 4.19 -0.94 -22.04
N HIS A 387 3.61 -0.06 -22.84
CA HIS A 387 2.28 0.48 -22.58
C HIS A 387 1.20 -0.61 -22.62
N GLY A 388 0.28 -0.58 -21.66
CA GLY A 388 -0.78 -1.57 -21.47
C GLY A 388 -1.60 -1.89 -22.74
N ASP A 389 -1.97 -0.85 -23.49
CA ASP A 389 -2.73 -0.98 -24.76
C ASP A 389 -2.06 -1.90 -25.80
N TYR A 390 -0.75 -2.12 -25.70
CA TYR A 390 0.01 -2.98 -26.60
C TYR A 390 0.49 -4.28 -25.94
N PHE A 391 -0.05 -4.67 -24.79
CA PHE A 391 0.38 -5.88 -24.06
C PHE A 391 0.33 -7.15 -24.92
N SER A 392 -0.69 -7.30 -25.78
CA SER A 392 -0.85 -8.44 -26.70
C SER A 392 0.30 -8.60 -27.70
N TYR A 393 1.04 -7.52 -27.98
CA TYR A 393 2.18 -7.51 -28.90
C TYR A 393 3.48 -8.00 -28.26
N ILE A 394 3.49 -8.34 -26.97
CA ILE A 394 4.71 -8.86 -26.31
C ILE A 394 4.85 -10.36 -26.61
N GLY A 395 6.00 -10.74 -27.15
CA GLY A 395 6.39 -12.11 -27.41
C GLY A 395 6.62 -12.91 -26.12
N LYS A 396 6.57 -14.24 -26.22
CA LYS A 396 6.93 -15.14 -25.13
C LYS A 396 8.20 -15.89 -25.50
N SER A 397 9.27 -15.70 -24.72
CA SER A 397 10.50 -16.46 -24.84
C SER A 397 11.19 -16.56 -23.48
N ASP A 398 12.04 -17.55 -23.30
CA ASP A 398 12.78 -17.73 -22.04
C ASP A 398 13.72 -16.55 -21.71
N ASN A 399 14.07 -15.73 -22.72
CA ASN A 399 14.92 -14.54 -22.57
C ASN A 399 14.15 -13.32 -22.08
N LEU A 400 12.81 -13.34 -22.22
CA LEU A 400 11.95 -12.22 -21.93
C LEU A 400 11.33 -12.38 -20.54
N TYR A 401 11.60 -11.40 -19.69
CA TYR A 401 10.84 -11.18 -18.47
C TYR A 401 9.74 -10.17 -18.74
N ILE A 402 8.53 -10.47 -18.28
CA ILE A 402 7.37 -9.59 -18.37
C ILE A 402 6.79 -9.50 -16.97
N SER A 403 6.76 -8.31 -16.39
CA SER A 403 6.16 -8.11 -15.07
C SER A 403 4.64 -8.24 -15.12
N PRO A 404 4.00 -8.44 -13.95
CA PRO A 404 2.60 -8.07 -13.76
C PRO A 404 2.34 -6.61 -14.19
N PRO A 405 1.08 -6.21 -14.46
CA PRO A 405 0.78 -4.82 -14.82
C PRO A 405 1.17 -3.90 -13.66
N LEU A 406 1.71 -2.73 -13.98
CA LEU A 406 2.20 -1.71 -13.07
C LEU A 406 1.53 -0.38 -13.42
N TYR A 407 1.02 0.32 -12.42
CA TYR A 407 0.51 1.68 -12.56
C TYR A 407 1.60 2.69 -12.19
N ILE A 408 2.04 3.49 -13.16
CA ILE A 408 3.14 4.46 -13.00
C ILE A 408 2.72 5.78 -13.66
N LYS A 409 2.72 6.88 -12.90
CA LYS A 409 2.33 8.23 -13.40
C LYS A 409 1.02 8.18 -14.21
N ASP A 410 -0.02 7.62 -13.59
CA ASP A 410 -1.37 7.48 -14.13
C ASP A 410 -1.54 6.59 -15.38
N THR A 411 -0.49 5.85 -15.76
CA THR A 411 -0.48 5.00 -16.95
C THR A 411 -0.19 3.55 -16.60
N LEU A 412 -0.81 2.61 -17.31
CA LEU A 412 -0.58 1.18 -17.16
C LEU A 412 0.60 0.74 -18.03
N PHE A 413 1.57 0.06 -17.41
CA PHE A 413 2.73 -0.49 -18.08
C PHE A 413 3.00 -1.93 -17.66
N HIS A 414 3.73 -2.65 -18.51
CA HIS A 414 4.46 -3.87 -18.14
C HIS A 414 5.94 -3.60 -18.27
N LEU A 415 6.73 -4.01 -17.27
CA LEU A 415 8.18 -3.99 -17.37
C LEU A 415 8.62 -5.19 -18.20
N VAL A 416 9.14 -4.92 -19.39
CA VAL A 416 9.64 -5.92 -20.34
C VAL A 416 11.16 -5.85 -20.37
N ILE A 417 11.81 -6.94 -20.01
CA ILE A 417 13.27 -7.07 -19.98
C ILE A 417 13.66 -8.21 -20.90
N ASP A 418 14.60 -7.97 -21.80
CA ASP A 418 15.25 -9.04 -22.56
C ASP A 418 16.68 -9.21 -22.07
N PHE A 419 16.93 -10.33 -21.42
CA PHE A 419 18.23 -10.60 -20.78
C PHE A 419 19.38 -10.75 -21.77
N ARG A 420 19.11 -10.90 -23.07
CA ARG A 420 20.16 -10.85 -24.11
C ARG A 420 20.90 -9.50 -24.13
N TYR A 421 20.25 -8.44 -23.63
CA TYR A 421 20.81 -7.09 -23.56
C TYR A 421 21.45 -6.76 -22.21
N PHE A 422 21.55 -7.73 -21.30
CA PHE A 422 22.27 -7.57 -20.03
C PHE A 422 23.70 -7.09 -20.27
N THR A 423 24.12 -6.07 -19.51
CA THR A 423 25.44 -5.44 -19.69
C THR A 423 26.01 -4.92 -18.37
N ALA A 424 27.29 -4.52 -18.39
CA ALA A 424 27.95 -3.85 -17.29
C ALA A 424 28.35 -2.42 -17.70
N MET A 425 28.06 -1.45 -16.84
CA MET A 425 28.36 -0.03 -17.06
C MET A 425 29.28 0.51 -15.95
N GLN A 426 29.97 1.61 -16.20
CA GLN A 426 30.79 2.28 -15.19
C GLN A 426 29.91 2.79 -14.04
N LEU A 427 30.42 2.81 -12.80
CA LEU A 427 29.66 3.22 -11.63
C LEU A 427 29.06 4.63 -11.76
N ASP A 428 29.82 5.56 -12.35
CA ASP A 428 29.41 6.95 -12.54
C ASP A 428 28.35 7.15 -13.66
N THR A 429 27.96 6.10 -14.39
CA THR A 429 27.03 6.21 -15.54
C THR A 429 25.69 6.85 -15.18
N PHE A 430 25.20 6.60 -13.95
CA PHE A 430 23.94 7.16 -13.46
C PHE A 430 24.13 8.28 -12.44
N LYS A 431 25.36 8.76 -12.25
CA LYS A 431 25.64 9.81 -11.28
C LYS A 431 24.90 11.09 -11.64
N GLY A 432 24.10 11.60 -10.70
CA GLY A 432 23.26 12.78 -10.92
C GLY A 432 21.99 12.51 -11.74
N LYS A 433 21.72 11.26 -12.13
CA LYS A 433 20.43 10.87 -12.70
C LYS A 433 19.51 10.41 -11.58
N LYS A 434 18.28 10.95 -11.61
CA LYS A 434 17.24 10.61 -10.67
C LYS A 434 16.51 9.34 -11.11
N ALA A 435 16.43 8.35 -10.24
CA ALA A 435 15.64 7.14 -10.53
C ALA A 435 14.15 7.50 -10.61
N VAL A 436 13.43 6.89 -11.57
CA VAL A 436 11.98 7.09 -11.73
C VAL A 436 11.21 6.34 -10.64
N PHE A 437 11.71 5.17 -10.28
CA PHE A 437 11.31 4.36 -9.13
C PHE A 437 12.43 3.35 -8.84
N GLN A 438 12.31 2.66 -7.71
CA GLN A 438 13.16 1.54 -7.33
C GLN A 438 12.34 0.26 -7.21
N LEU A 439 12.83 -0.85 -7.73
CA LEU A 439 12.26 -2.17 -7.51
C LEU A 439 12.46 -2.57 -6.04
N LYS A 440 11.40 -3.04 -5.36
CA LYS A 440 11.54 -3.61 -4.03
C LYS A 440 12.39 -4.88 -4.08
N HIS A 441 12.98 -5.24 -2.94
CA HIS A 441 13.95 -6.33 -2.85
C HIS A 441 13.43 -7.67 -3.41
N SER A 442 12.19 -8.06 -3.10
CA SER A 442 11.60 -9.30 -3.60
C SER A 442 11.46 -9.32 -5.11
N PHE A 443 11.03 -8.20 -5.71
CA PHE A 443 10.86 -8.07 -7.15
C PHE A 443 12.20 -8.03 -7.89
N LEU A 444 13.18 -7.31 -7.35
CA LEU A 444 14.56 -7.32 -7.86
C LEU A 444 15.16 -8.73 -7.81
N THR A 445 14.95 -9.45 -6.71
CA THR A 445 15.48 -10.82 -6.54
C THR A 445 14.87 -11.79 -7.55
N ASP A 446 13.57 -11.65 -7.85
CA ASP A 446 12.92 -12.43 -8.91
C ASP A 446 13.57 -12.17 -10.29
N ILE A 447 13.76 -10.90 -10.66
CA ILE A 447 14.44 -10.52 -11.91
C ILE A 447 15.88 -11.07 -11.96
N GLN A 448 16.61 -10.98 -10.84
CA GLN A 448 17.97 -11.53 -10.72
C GLN A 448 17.98 -13.06 -10.88
N SER A 449 16.98 -13.76 -10.35
CA SER A 449 16.82 -15.20 -10.52
C SER A 449 16.57 -15.58 -11.99
N PHE A 450 15.72 -14.83 -12.69
CA PHE A 450 15.52 -14.99 -14.14
C PHE A 450 16.81 -14.74 -14.94
N LEU A 451 17.53 -13.66 -14.63
CA LEU A 451 18.82 -13.38 -15.25
C LEU A 451 19.84 -14.50 -15.01
N ALA A 452 19.94 -15.02 -13.79
CA ALA A 452 20.83 -16.13 -13.47
C ALA A 452 20.49 -17.39 -14.29
N ARG A 453 19.20 -17.72 -14.42
CA ARG A 453 18.75 -18.84 -15.28
C ARG A 453 19.12 -18.62 -16.75
N HIS A 454 18.99 -17.39 -17.25
CA HIS A 454 19.39 -17.05 -18.62
C HIS A 454 20.90 -17.24 -18.83
N ILE A 455 21.73 -16.82 -17.89
CA ILE A 455 23.20 -16.95 -17.97
C ILE A 455 23.64 -18.42 -17.89
N ILE A 456 22.98 -19.25 -17.07
CA ILE A 456 23.41 -20.62 -16.78
C ILE A 456 23.00 -21.63 -17.86
N ARG A 457 22.09 -21.27 -18.78
CA ARG A 457 21.41 -22.22 -19.68
C ARG A 457 22.35 -23.30 -20.23
N PRO A 458 22.14 -24.58 -19.86
CA PRO A 458 22.94 -25.66 -20.39
C PRO A 458 22.63 -25.80 -21.89
N GLY A 459 23.63 -25.61 -22.74
CA GLY A 459 23.47 -25.64 -24.20
C GLY A 459 23.00 -26.99 -24.77
N ILE A 460 22.97 -28.05 -23.95
CA ILE A 460 22.44 -29.37 -24.28
C ILE A 460 21.57 -29.83 -23.11
N THR A 461 20.25 -29.86 -23.29
CA THR A 461 19.30 -30.25 -22.23
C THR A 461 18.84 -31.71 -22.33
N SER A 462 18.70 -32.25 -23.54
CA SER A 462 18.48 -33.68 -23.81
C SER A 462 18.59 -33.98 -25.31
N LEU A 463 18.95 -35.21 -25.68
CA LEU A 463 18.62 -35.78 -26.98
C LEU A 463 17.16 -36.25 -26.89
N ASN A 464 16.29 -35.71 -27.74
CA ASN A 464 14.94 -36.26 -27.94
C ASN A 464 14.98 -37.36 -29.01
#